data_AF-A0A2U2I4P1-F1
#
_entry.id   AF-A0A2U2I4P1-F1
#
_cell.length_a   1.000
_cell.length_b   1.000
_cell.length_c   1.000
_cell.angle_alpha   90.00
_cell.angle_beta   90.00
_cell.angle_gamma   90.00
#
_symmetry.space_group_name_H-M   'P 1'
#
loop_
_entity.id
_entity.type
_entity.pdbx_description
1 polymer ?
#
loop_
_entity_poly.entity_id
_entity_poly.type
_entity_poly.pdbx_seq_one_letter_code
_entity_poly.pdbx_strand_id
1 'polypeptide(L)'
;MSIWRNLMPTSSYGTRTHVDLEELLLQAIAGDAALAAIGRISDIVGAGKKIIAGDDEWRDYFDMLSERAACIISVPSLHPSTLWELDQLAKRSLFSKVLMIFTGLHASGKDPRYAIGNLAPELKRSDWDLPTDLTTTSLVSFAPKGVVSFHHADSGFNKRHISRMIATVLAQQITSQFTPRDERPALETGQPF
;
A
#
# COMPACT_ATOMS: atom_id res chain seq x y z
N MET A 1 21.85 1.13 -17.85
CA MET A 1 22.41 -0.17 -17.43
C MET A 1 21.58 -0.69 -16.27
N SER A 2 20.71 -1.70 -16.48
CA SER A 2 19.83 -2.24 -15.43
C SER A 2 20.30 -3.64 -15.04
N ILE A 3 20.90 -3.76 -13.85
CA ILE A 3 21.43 -5.00 -13.27
C ILE A 3 20.29 -5.88 -12.71
N TRP A 4 19.05 -5.38 -12.69
CA TRP A 4 17.91 -6.02 -12.02
C TRP A 4 17.14 -7.05 -12.87
N ARG A 5 17.46 -7.22 -14.15
CA ARG A 5 16.63 -8.03 -15.08
C ARG A 5 16.80 -9.55 -14.95
N ASN A 6 17.84 -10.04 -14.27
CA ASN A 6 18.26 -11.45 -14.30
C ASN A 6 18.09 -12.22 -12.98
N LEU A 7 17.38 -11.68 -11.98
CA LEU A 7 17.22 -12.29 -10.65
C LEU A 7 15.78 -12.71 -10.29
N MET A 8 14.91 -12.94 -11.28
CA MET A 8 13.55 -13.41 -11.02
C MET A 8 13.48 -14.95 -11.13
N PRO A 9 13.35 -15.70 -10.01
CA PRO A 9 13.05 -17.12 -10.09
C PRO A 9 11.64 -17.33 -10.65
N THR A 10 11.52 -18.15 -11.69
CA THR A 10 10.23 -18.59 -12.23
C THR A 10 9.61 -19.63 -11.29
N SER A 11 8.67 -19.23 -10.44
CA SER A 11 7.95 -20.18 -9.58
C SER A 11 7.12 -21.14 -10.46
N SER A 12 7.47 -22.43 -10.44
CA SER A 12 6.75 -23.47 -11.15
C SER A 12 5.90 -24.27 -10.16
N TYR A 13 4.65 -23.83 -9.92
CA TYR A 13 3.61 -24.62 -9.26
C TYR A 13 2.31 -24.56 -10.09
N GLY A 14 1.66 -25.72 -10.26
CA GLY A 14 0.65 -25.99 -11.28
C GLY A 14 -0.65 -25.20 -11.19
N THR A 15 -1.18 -24.88 -12.39
CA THR A 15 -2.58 -24.65 -12.83
C THR A 15 -3.64 -24.02 -11.90
N ARG A 16 -3.23 -23.25 -10.90
CA ARG A 16 -3.92 -21.98 -10.57
C ARG A 16 -2.90 -20.89 -10.83
N THR A 17 -3.25 -19.93 -11.68
CA THR A 17 -2.49 -18.70 -11.89
C THR A 17 -2.51 -17.89 -10.60
N HIS A 18 -1.74 -18.34 -9.60
CA HIS A 18 -1.47 -17.60 -8.40
C HIS A 18 -0.73 -16.34 -8.83
N VAL A 19 -1.42 -15.22 -8.74
CA VAL A 19 -0.80 -13.93 -8.97
C VAL A 19 -0.02 -13.62 -7.71
N ASP A 20 1.30 -13.60 -7.85
CA ASP A 20 2.17 -13.05 -6.81
C ASP A 20 2.03 -11.51 -6.82
N LEU A 21 1.42 -10.96 -5.76
CA LEU A 21 1.26 -9.53 -5.61
C LEU A 21 2.62 -8.83 -5.52
N GLU A 22 3.62 -9.44 -4.90
CA GLU A 22 4.96 -8.85 -4.81
C GLU A 22 5.60 -8.72 -6.20
N GLU A 23 5.44 -9.74 -7.06
CA GLU A 23 5.88 -9.68 -8.45
C GLU A 23 5.24 -8.49 -9.18
N LEU A 24 3.94 -8.27 -9.00
CA LEU A 24 3.24 -7.13 -9.61
C LEU A 24 3.72 -5.78 -9.09
N LEU A 25 3.95 -5.69 -7.78
CA LEU A 25 4.44 -4.48 -7.14
C LEU A 25 5.83 -4.12 -7.69
N LEU A 26 6.71 -5.11 -7.80
CA LEU A 26 8.04 -4.90 -8.36
C LEU A 26 8.00 -4.50 -9.82
N GLN A 27 7.13 -5.13 -10.62
CA GLN A 27 6.91 -4.71 -12.01
C GLN A 27 6.37 -3.28 -12.09
N ALA A 28 5.52 -2.87 -11.16
CA ALA A 28 4.92 -1.54 -11.12
C ALA A 28 5.93 -0.44 -10.76
N ILE A 29 6.93 -0.75 -9.93
CA ILE A 29 7.93 0.22 -9.44
C ILE A 29 9.31 0.03 -10.06
N ALA A 30 9.45 -0.89 -11.03
CA ALA A 30 10.74 -1.35 -11.54
C ALA A 30 11.58 -0.19 -12.08
N GLY A 31 12.56 0.25 -11.30
CA GLY A 31 13.48 1.33 -11.66
C GLY A 31 13.24 2.66 -10.92
N ASP A 32 12.11 2.81 -10.23
CA ASP A 32 11.72 4.07 -9.59
C ASP A 32 11.87 4.06 -8.06
N ALA A 33 11.68 2.90 -7.41
CA ALA A 33 11.74 2.79 -5.96
C ALA A 33 12.24 1.41 -5.48
N ALA A 34 12.73 1.36 -4.24
CA ALA A 34 13.03 0.12 -3.55
C ALA A 34 11.78 -0.40 -2.82
N LEU A 35 11.54 -1.72 -2.87
CA LEU A 35 10.49 -2.40 -2.11
C LEU A 35 11.11 -3.23 -0.99
N ALA A 36 10.68 -2.94 0.24
CA ALA A 36 10.95 -3.75 1.41
C ALA A 36 9.64 -4.34 1.93
N ALA A 37 9.66 -5.62 2.28
CA ALA A 37 8.53 -6.31 2.88
C ALA A 37 8.95 -6.85 4.25
N ILE A 38 8.03 -6.83 5.22
CA ILE A 38 8.22 -7.46 6.53
C ILE A 38 7.33 -8.71 6.54
N GLY A 39 7.89 -9.86 6.91
CA GLY A 39 7.12 -11.09 6.99
C GLY A 39 7.94 -12.24 7.59
N ARG A 40 7.27 -13.34 7.91
CA ARG A 40 7.92 -14.51 8.52
C ARG A 40 8.70 -15.29 7.46
N ILE A 41 9.70 -16.06 7.89
CA ILE A 41 10.46 -17.01 7.03
C ILE A 41 9.51 -17.94 6.25
N SER A 42 8.41 -18.36 6.87
CA SER A 42 7.44 -19.29 6.29
C SER A 42 6.54 -18.67 5.22
N ASP A 43 6.43 -17.34 5.18
CA ASP A 43 5.63 -16.70 4.14
C ASP A 43 6.43 -16.76 2.82
N ILE A 44 5.74 -16.93 1.70
CA ILE A 44 6.35 -17.09 0.38
C ILE A 44 7.42 -16.00 0.18
N VAL A 45 8.61 -16.40 -0.28
CA VAL A 45 9.67 -15.47 -0.67
C VAL A 45 9.22 -14.81 -1.97
N GLY A 46 8.52 -13.69 -1.88
CA GLY A 46 8.30 -12.84 -3.04
C GLY A 46 9.54 -11.98 -3.30
N ALA A 47 9.53 -11.26 -4.41
CA ALA A 47 10.75 -10.69 -5.00
C ALA A 47 11.21 -9.35 -4.36
N GLY A 48 10.59 -8.91 -3.26
CA GLY A 48 11.06 -7.78 -2.46
C GLY A 48 12.23 -8.16 -1.54
N LYS A 49 12.98 -7.16 -1.02
CA LYS A 49 13.92 -7.44 0.10
C LYS A 49 13.09 -7.72 1.35
N LYS A 50 12.86 -9.00 1.62
CA LYS A 50 12.11 -9.45 2.79
C LYS A 50 12.98 -9.38 4.05
N ILE A 51 12.58 -8.54 4.99
CA ILE A 51 13.17 -8.53 6.32
C ILE A 51 12.49 -9.64 7.11
N ILE A 52 13.24 -10.70 7.34
CA ILE A 52 12.84 -11.78 8.25
C ILE A 52 12.94 -11.21 9.66
N ALA A 53 11.82 -11.18 10.36
CA ALA A 53 11.74 -10.71 11.73
C ALA A 53 11.08 -11.78 12.61
N GLY A 54 11.58 -11.93 13.84
CA GLY A 54 10.87 -12.68 14.88
C GLY A 54 9.57 -11.98 15.30
N ASP A 55 8.74 -12.69 16.08
CA ASP A 55 7.43 -12.19 16.54
C ASP A 55 7.51 -10.94 17.44
N ASP A 56 8.69 -10.61 17.97
CA ASP A 56 8.93 -9.39 18.76
C ASP A 56 9.60 -8.28 17.95
N GLU A 57 10.44 -8.62 16.96
CA GLU A 57 11.26 -7.64 16.19
C GLU A 57 10.49 -6.96 15.05
N TRP A 58 9.43 -7.60 14.54
CA TRP A 58 8.70 -7.07 13.37
C TRP A 58 8.07 -5.70 13.64
N ARG A 59 7.71 -5.40 14.89
CA ARG A 59 7.15 -4.12 15.30
C ARG A 59 8.19 -3.00 15.19
N ASP A 60 9.43 -3.26 15.59
CA ASP A 60 10.52 -2.29 15.48
C ASP A 60 10.83 -1.98 14.01
N TYR A 61 10.84 -3.01 13.16
CA TYR A 61 10.99 -2.83 11.72
C TYR A 61 9.81 -2.07 11.12
N PHE A 62 8.58 -2.40 11.53
CA PHE A 62 7.38 -1.69 11.10
C PHE A 62 7.47 -0.21 11.45
N ASP A 63 7.85 0.13 12.68
CA ASP A 63 7.99 1.51 13.13
C ASP A 63 9.05 2.26 12.31
N MET A 64 10.25 1.68 12.20
CA MET A 64 11.37 2.28 11.47
C MET A 64 11.05 2.49 9.98
N LEU A 65 10.45 1.49 9.33
CA LEU A 65 10.14 1.51 7.90
C LEU A 65 8.93 2.38 7.61
N SER A 66 7.85 2.24 8.40
CA SER A 66 6.63 3.01 8.19
C SER A 66 6.93 4.50 8.26
N GLU A 67 7.76 4.97 9.21
CA GLU A 67 8.14 6.37 9.33
C GLU A 67 8.86 6.91 8.08
N ARG A 68 9.79 6.15 7.51
CA ARG A 68 10.64 6.58 6.39
C ARG A 68 10.07 6.26 5.01
N ALA A 69 9.06 5.40 4.91
CA ALA A 69 8.48 5.00 3.65
C ALA A 69 7.77 6.17 2.96
N ALA A 70 8.03 6.36 1.67
CA ALA A 70 7.26 7.26 0.80
C ALA A 70 5.86 6.69 0.51
N CYS A 71 5.73 5.37 0.46
CA CYS A 71 4.45 4.69 0.35
C CYS A 71 4.47 3.39 1.15
N ILE A 72 3.37 3.11 1.82
CA ILE A 72 3.12 1.90 2.61
C ILE A 72 2.04 1.12 1.87
N ILE A 73 2.35 -0.09 1.45
CA ILE A 73 1.39 -0.95 0.78
C ILE A 73 0.83 -1.91 1.82
N SER A 74 -0.49 -1.93 1.94
CA SER A 74 -1.18 -2.78 2.90
C SER A 74 -2.19 -3.68 2.18
N VAL A 75 -2.23 -4.95 2.53
CA VAL A 75 -3.30 -5.87 2.12
C VAL A 75 -4.16 -6.11 3.36
N PRO A 76 -5.32 -5.44 3.49
CA PRO A 76 -6.11 -5.52 4.71
C PRO A 76 -6.58 -6.95 4.98
N SER A 77 -6.44 -7.38 6.24
CA SER A 77 -6.85 -8.70 6.70
C SER A 77 -7.39 -8.62 8.14
N LEU A 78 -8.09 -9.67 8.57
CA LEU A 78 -8.54 -9.81 9.97
C LEU A 78 -7.46 -10.42 10.88
N HIS A 79 -6.25 -10.63 10.37
CA HIS A 79 -5.16 -11.18 11.18
C HIS A 79 -4.74 -10.17 12.26
N PRO A 80 -4.50 -10.58 13.51
CA PRO A 80 -4.14 -9.66 14.60
C PRO A 80 -2.94 -8.76 14.30
N SER A 81 -1.93 -9.27 13.58
CA SER A 81 -0.78 -8.44 13.18
C SER A 81 -1.19 -7.31 12.24
N THR A 82 -1.98 -7.59 11.19
CA THR A 82 -2.47 -6.58 10.26
C THR A 82 -3.38 -5.56 10.93
N LEU A 83 -4.25 -5.99 11.86
CA LEU A 83 -5.07 -5.07 12.63
C LEU A 83 -4.22 -4.14 13.51
N TRP A 84 -3.16 -4.67 14.15
CA TRP A 84 -2.21 -3.86 14.90
C TRP A 84 -1.48 -2.86 13.99
N GLU A 85 -0.98 -3.29 12.83
CA GLU A 85 -0.28 -2.42 11.86
C GLU A 85 -1.18 -1.24 11.45
N LEU A 86 -2.43 -1.54 11.09
CA LEU A 86 -3.39 -0.54 10.65
C LEU A 86 -3.76 0.44 11.79
N ASP A 87 -3.90 -0.04 13.03
CA ASP A 87 -4.07 0.82 14.21
C ASP A 87 -2.85 1.74 14.44
N GLN A 88 -1.63 1.24 14.26
CA GLN A 88 -0.42 2.06 14.37
C GLN A 88 -0.34 3.13 13.27
N LEU A 89 -0.70 2.80 12.03
CA LEU A 89 -0.78 3.78 10.94
C LEU A 89 -1.81 4.88 11.27
N ALA A 90 -2.93 4.52 11.90
CA ALA A 90 -3.94 5.48 12.35
C ALA A 90 -3.38 6.44 13.41
N LYS A 91 -2.84 5.88 14.49
CA LYS A 91 -2.33 6.62 15.65
C LYS A 91 -1.21 7.58 15.30
N ARG A 92 -0.41 7.24 14.29
CA ARG A 92 0.72 8.05 13.80
C ARG A 92 0.35 8.96 12.63
N SER A 93 -0.92 9.04 12.25
CA SER A 93 -1.42 9.82 11.11
C SER A 93 -0.70 9.50 9.79
N LEU A 94 -0.32 8.23 9.59
CA LEU A 94 0.42 7.77 8.42
C LEU A 94 -0.47 7.29 7.28
N PHE A 95 -1.80 7.35 7.41
CA PHE A 95 -2.70 6.90 6.34
C PHE A 95 -2.48 7.61 5.02
N SER A 96 -2.05 8.89 5.02
CA SER A 96 -1.76 9.67 3.81
C SER A 96 -0.67 9.07 2.89
N LYS A 97 0.09 8.09 3.38
CA LYS A 97 1.05 7.32 2.59
C LYS A 97 0.65 5.86 2.39
N VAL A 98 -0.57 5.46 2.74
CA VAL A 98 -1.04 4.09 2.60
C VAL A 98 -1.73 3.88 1.26
N LEU A 99 -1.33 2.82 0.56
CA LEU A 99 -2.06 2.23 -0.55
C LEU A 99 -2.60 0.87 -0.11
N MET A 100 -3.91 0.78 0.09
CA MET A 100 -4.56 -0.49 0.37
C MET A 100 -4.87 -1.24 -0.92
N ILE A 101 -4.53 -2.53 -0.94
CA ILE A 101 -4.81 -3.43 -2.04
C ILE A 101 -5.81 -4.47 -1.57
N PHE A 102 -7.03 -4.38 -2.07
CA PHE A 102 -8.04 -5.41 -1.91
C PHE A 102 -7.88 -6.41 -3.03
N THR A 103 -7.41 -7.59 -2.66
CA THR A 103 -7.40 -8.74 -3.56
C THR A 103 -8.55 -9.65 -3.17
N GLY A 104 -9.42 -10.00 -4.12
CA GLY A 104 -10.56 -10.90 -3.89
C GLY A 104 -10.16 -12.31 -3.48
N LEU A 105 -8.85 -12.54 -3.44
CA LEU A 105 -8.15 -13.76 -3.10
C LEU A 105 -7.94 -13.91 -1.59
N HIS A 106 -8.88 -13.44 -0.75
CA HIS A 106 -8.82 -13.80 0.66
C HIS A 106 -9.02 -15.31 0.78
N ALA A 107 -7.98 -16.02 1.23
CA ALA A 107 -8.00 -17.47 1.41
C ALA A 107 -9.16 -17.93 2.34
N SER A 108 -9.68 -17.03 3.17
CA SER A 108 -10.77 -17.32 4.09
C SER A 108 -12.18 -17.18 3.48
N GLY A 109 -12.32 -16.74 2.22
CA GLY A 109 -13.63 -16.49 1.59
C GLY A 109 -14.45 -15.37 2.24
N LYS A 110 -13.82 -14.58 3.13
CA LYS A 110 -14.47 -13.47 3.83
C LYS A 110 -14.31 -12.19 3.02
N ASP A 111 -15.35 -11.39 3.05
CA ASP A 111 -15.35 -10.09 2.39
C ASP A 111 -14.24 -9.18 2.99
N PRO A 112 -13.32 -8.65 2.16
CA PRO A 112 -12.28 -7.74 2.63
C PRO A 112 -12.84 -6.53 3.38
N ARG A 113 -14.09 -6.13 3.09
CA ARG A 113 -14.79 -5.03 3.76
C ARG A 113 -14.94 -5.26 5.27
N TYR A 114 -14.91 -6.51 5.75
CA TYR A 114 -14.93 -6.79 7.19
C TYR A 114 -13.67 -6.33 7.90
N ALA A 115 -12.49 -6.44 7.29
CA ALA A 115 -11.26 -5.94 7.89
C ALA A 115 -11.34 -4.41 8.07
N ILE A 116 -11.88 -3.74 7.06
CA ILE A 116 -12.08 -2.29 7.06
C ILE A 116 -13.13 -1.86 8.09
N GLY A 117 -14.24 -2.59 8.21
CA GLY A 117 -15.29 -2.26 9.18
C GLY A 117 -14.77 -2.22 10.62
N ASN A 118 -13.77 -3.03 10.95
CA ASN A 118 -13.10 -3.01 12.26
C ASN A 118 -12.13 -1.84 12.43
N LEU A 119 -11.68 -1.21 11.35
CA LEU A 119 -10.85 0.00 11.35
C LEU A 119 -11.67 1.28 11.29
N ALA A 120 -12.98 1.17 11.06
CA ALA A 120 -13.86 2.31 10.94
C ALA A 120 -13.77 3.28 12.13
N PRO A 121 -13.62 2.84 13.40
CA PRO A 121 -13.44 3.78 14.51
C PRO A 121 -12.16 4.61 14.38
N GLU A 122 -11.04 3.99 14.02
CA GLU A 122 -9.72 4.63 13.91
C GLU A 122 -9.63 5.53 12.66
N LEU A 123 -10.24 5.11 11.56
CA LEU A 123 -10.32 5.91 10.33
C LEU A 123 -11.28 7.10 10.48
N LYS A 124 -12.40 6.92 11.18
CA LYS A 124 -13.30 8.04 11.55
C LYS A 124 -12.61 9.05 12.45
N ARG A 125 -11.72 8.63 13.35
CA ARG A 125 -10.91 9.58 14.16
C ARG A 125 -9.93 10.40 13.30
N SER A 126 -9.64 9.94 12.09
CA SER A 126 -8.66 10.53 11.19
C SER A 126 -9.32 11.29 10.02
N ASP A 127 -10.64 11.54 10.09
CA ASP A 127 -11.46 12.18 9.04
C ASP A 127 -11.41 11.47 7.67
N TRP A 128 -11.07 10.18 7.64
CA TRP A 128 -11.07 9.40 6.40
C TRP A 128 -12.37 8.63 6.23
N ASP A 129 -13.19 9.06 5.28
CA ASP A 129 -14.35 8.28 4.82
C ASP A 129 -13.93 7.23 3.80
N LEU A 130 -14.22 5.98 4.13
CA LEU A 130 -13.93 4.87 3.24
C LEU A 130 -14.99 4.76 2.13
N PRO A 131 -14.59 4.37 0.91
CA PRO A 131 -15.53 4.07 -0.15
C PRO A 131 -16.47 2.95 0.27
N THR A 132 -17.77 3.14 0.05
CA THR A 132 -18.79 2.13 0.36
C THR A 132 -18.93 1.06 -0.73
N ASP A 133 -18.38 1.32 -1.91
CA ASP A 133 -18.48 0.55 -3.14
C ASP A 133 -17.25 -0.33 -3.41
N LEU A 134 -16.45 -0.61 -2.37
CA LEU A 134 -15.28 -1.49 -2.51
C LEU A 134 -15.67 -2.86 -3.03
N THR A 135 -15.02 -3.25 -4.13
CA THR A 135 -15.17 -4.55 -4.75
C THR A 135 -14.07 -5.49 -4.24
N THR A 136 -14.15 -6.75 -4.65
CA THR A 136 -13.11 -7.74 -4.35
C THR A 136 -11.75 -7.32 -4.91
N THR A 137 -11.68 -6.57 -6.00
CA THR A 137 -10.42 -6.05 -6.58
C THR A 137 -10.46 -4.53 -6.63
N SER A 138 -10.02 -3.91 -5.54
CA SER A 138 -9.98 -2.45 -5.40
C SER A 138 -8.61 -2.00 -4.89
N LEU A 139 -8.13 -0.86 -5.40
CA LEU A 139 -7.04 -0.12 -4.79
C LEU A 139 -7.61 1.10 -4.09
N VAL A 140 -7.17 1.37 -2.87
CA VAL A 140 -7.60 2.55 -2.11
C VAL A 140 -6.38 3.33 -1.67
N SER A 141 -6.28 4.57 -2.14
CA SER A 141 -5.25 5.52 -1.75
C SER A 141 -5.87 6.60 -0.87
N PHE A 142 -5.19 6.95 0.21
CA PHE A 142 -5.58 8.04 1.09
C PHE A 142 -4.71 9.24 0.74
N ALA A 143 -5.25 10.20 0.00
CA ALA A 143 -4.53 11.40 -0.40
C ALA A 143 -4.97 12.59 0.46
N PRO A 144 -4.17 13.67 0.60
CA PRO A 144 -4.57 14.85 1.38
C PRO A 144 -5.94 15.47 0.99
N LYS A 145 -6.42 15.20 -0.23
CA LYS A 145 -7.71 15.69 -0.76
C LYS A 145 -8.88 14.72 -0.52
N GLY A 146 -8.66 13.60 0.14
CA GLY A 146 -9.66 12.57 0.39
C GLY A 146 -9.20 11.17 -0.03
N VAL A 147 -10.10 10.20 0.12
CA VAL A 147 -9.86 8.81 -0.27
C VAL A 147 -10.21 8.61 -1.74
N VAL A 148 -9.31 7.99 -2.50
CA VAL A 148 -9.50 7.64 -3.90
C VAL A 148 -9.52 6.13 -4.05
N SER A 149 -10.61 5.60 -4.60
CA SER A 149 -10.72 4.18 -4.97
C SER A 149 -10.59 3.97 -6.47
N PHE A 150 -9.90 2.90 -6.84
CA PHE A 150 -9.85 2.39 -8.19
C PHE A 150 -10.42 0.98 -8.20
N HIS A 151 -11.41 0.75 -9.05
CA HIS A 151 -12.12 -0.52 -9.13
C HIS A 151 -11.78 -1.20 -10.45
N HIS A 152 -11.45 -2.49 -10.39
CA HIS A 152 -11.40 -3.29 -11.61
C HIS A 152 -12.81 -3.81 -11.92
N ALA A 153 -13.38 -3.37 -13.05
CA ALA A 153 -14.74 -3.73 -13.47
C ALA A 153 -14.89 -5.19 -13.95
N ASP A 154 -13.79 -5.83 -14.36
CA ASP A 154 -13.81 -7.19 -14.88
C ASP A 154 -13.47 -8.22 -13.81
N SER A 155 -14.14 -9.37 -13.88
CA SER A 155 -13.85 -10.56 -13.09
C SER A 155 -12.48 -11.20 -13.40
N GLY A 156 -11.78 -10.69 -14.43
CA GLY A 156 -10.47 -11.15 -14.85
C GLY A 156 -9.35 -10.32 -14.22
N PHE A 157 -8.52 -10.96 -13.39
CA PHE A 157 -7.33 -10.32 -12.83
C PHE A 157 -6.26 -10.13 -13.92
N ASN A 158 -6.22 -8.94 -14.56
CA ASN A 158 -5.20 -8.61 -15.56
C ASN A 158 -3.95 -8.01 -14.89
N LYS A 159 -2.91 -8.85 -14.74
CA LYS A 159 -1.61 -8.47 -14.14
C LYS A 159 -1.06 -7.14 -14.66
N ARG A 160 -1.08 -6.91 -15.99
CA ARG A 160 -0.54 -5.68 -16.60
C ARG A 160 -1.37 -4.46 -16.26
N HIS A 161 -2.70 -4.61 -16.23
CA HIS A 161 -3.59 -3.50 -15.90
C HIS A 161 -3.40 -3.08 -14.44
N ILE A 162 -3.38 -4.04 -13.51
CA ILE A 162 -3.19 -3.80 -12.09
C ILE A 162 -1.81 -3.19 -11.81
N SER A 163 -0.75 -3.70 -12.42
CA SER A 163 0.60 -3.13 -12.30
C SER A 163 0.66 -1.67 -12.76
N ARG A 164 0.01 -1.32 -13.89
CA ARG A 164 -0.09 0.08 -14.35
C ARG A 164 -0.92 0.95 -13.40
N MET A 165 -2.00 0.41 -12.85
CA MET A 165 -2.85 1.12 -11.89
C MET A 165 -2.05 1.43 -10.62
N ILE A 166 -1.34 0.44 -10.07
CA ILE A 166 -0.42 0.61 -8.93
C ILE A 166 0.63 1.67 -9.26
N ALA A 167 1.32 1.57 -10.40
CA ALA A 167 2.34 2.53 -10.80
C ALA A 167 1.78 3.96 -10.87
N THR A 168 0.57 4.13 -11.41
CA THR A 168 -0.09 5.44 -11.53
C THR A 168 -0.40 6.02 -10.16
N VAL A 169 -0.97 5.22 -9.27
CA VAL A 169 -1.32 5.66 -7.90
C VAL A 169 -0.07 5.98 -7.09
N LEU A 170 0.98 5.15 -7.20
CA LEU A 170 2.26 5.40 -6.53
C LEU A 170 2.91 6.68 -7.04
N ALA A 171 2.93 6.93 -8.34
CA ALA A 171 3.48 8.15 -8.91
C ALA A 171 2.74 9.40 -8.40
N GLN A 172 1.39 9.35 -8.35
CA GLN A 172 0.58 10.44 -7.81
C GLN A 172 0.84 10.68 -6.32
N GLN A 173 0.90 9.61 -5.53
CA GLN A 173 1.09 9.68 -4.08
C GLN A 173 2.48 10.21 -3.73
N ILE A 174 3.53 9.71 -4.38
CA ILE A 174 4.91 10.20 -4.22
C ILE A 174 4.98 11.67 -4.63
N THR A 175 4.47 12.04 -5.81
CA THR A 175 4.47 13.45 -6.25
C THR A 175 3.78 14.35 -5.24
N SER A 176 2.62 13.95 -4.71
CA SER A 176 1.88 14.77 -3.73
C SER A 176 2.61 15.00 -2.41
N GLN A 177 3.53 14.11 -2.02
CA GLN A 177 4.32 14.23 -0.80
C GLN A 177 5.58 15.07 -0.98
N PHE A 178 6.16 15.06 -2.19
CA PHE A 178 7.42 15.76 -2.49
C PHE A 178 7.23 17.10 -3.19
N THR A 179 6.02 17.47 -3.63
CA THR A 179 5.74 18.85 -4.03
C THR A 179 5.93 19.76 -2.80
N PRO A 180 6.88 20.70 -2.82
CA PRO A 180 7.07 21.63 -1.72
C PRO A 180 5.75 22.31 -1.38
N ARG A 181 5.44 22.47 -0.08
CA ARG A 181 4.40 23.43 0.37
C ARG A 181 4.88 24.87 0.16
N ASP A 182 5.39 25.19 -1.01
CA ASP A 182 5.46 26.56 -1.53
C ASP A 182 4.17 26.70 -2.33
N GLU A 183 3.19 27.48 -1.91
CA GLU A 183 3.30 28.91 -1.65
C GLU A 183 2.46 29.26 -0.41
N ARG A 184 3.10 29.67 0.69
CA ARG A 184 2.43 30.69 1.51
C ARG A 184 2.33 31.91 0.61
N PRO A 185 1.15 32.53 0.43
CA PRO A 185 1.08 33.80 -0.28
C PRO A 185 2.11 34.72 0.37
N ALA A 186 3.00 35.27 -0.45
CA ALA A 186 3.96 36.27 0.00
C ALA A 186 3.15 37.25 0.85
N LEU A 187 3.49 37.37 2.15
CA LEU A 187 2.91 38.38 3.01
C LEU A 187 3.02 39.69 2.23
N GLU A 188 1.88 40.24 1.81
CA GLU A 188 1.82 41.56 1.22
C GLU A 188 2.43 42.49 2.26
N THR A 189 3.70 42.84 2.07
CA THR A 189 4.40 43.86 2.83
C THR A 189 3.84 45.20 2.40
N GLY A 190 2.60 45.46 2.76
CA GLY A 190 1.97 46.77 2.72
C GLY A 190 2.20 47.45 4.06
N GLN A 191 3.04 48.49 4.08
CA GLN A 191 2.76 49.84 4.59
C GLN A 191 4.10 50.60 4.70
N PRO A 192 4.39 51.55 3.79
CA PRO A 192 5.34 52.62 4.10
C PRO A 192 4.67 53.64 5.03
N PHE A 193 5.32 53.98 6.14
CA PHE A 193 5.07 55.22 6.89
C PHE A 193 5.82 56.38 6.25
#